data_AF-A0A1V0FZ54-F1
#
_entry.id   AF-A0A1V0FZ54-F1
#
_cell.length_a   1.000
_cell.length_b   1.000
_cell.length_c   1.000
_cell.angle_alpha   90.00
_cell.angle_beta   90.00
_cell.angle_gamma   90.00
#
_symmetry.space_group_name_H-M   'P 1'
#
loop_
_entity.id
_entity.type
_entity.pdbx_description
1 polymer ?
#
loop_
_entity_poly.entity_id
_entity_poly.type
_entity_poly.pdbx_seq_one_letter_code
_entity_poly.pdbx_strand_id
1 'polypeptide(L)'
;VSTSSATANQKTAGTAGSFKCRLLEAFQTGSSGYADTEAVATGVHLAGGYTRLDQQSGSHIKVARQDELKNGKEGKANAYSEAITAVEKLYRLMGEGHGNETVELHTWQTLKIVFVELNLTKDNSDDVELKKAITAHLGSLKDDTIAKNENKINELVTPVADSPTKEQTSLGEISDIWQPVSLRGFYKLRAAVDEEKSVSAQACNAESGESAKSDGDKQGGCDKHYASQTNCDAKDFCTYDKTENTNKKCKFNATKAAESGVPVTKI
;
A
#
# COMPACT_ATOMS: atom_id res chain seq x y z
N VAL A 1 -24.89 7.43 -20.82
CA VAL A 1 -25.89 6.40 -21.18
C VAL A 1 -27.16 7.11 -21.57
N SER A 2 -27.47 7.18 -22.87
CA SER A 2 -28.67 7.86 -23.37
C SER A 2 -29.86 6.93 -23.23
N THR A 3 -30.86 7.35 -22.46
CA THR A 3 -32.12 6.66 -22.25
C THR A 3 -33.07 6.95 -23.42
N SER A 4 -33.25 6.02 -24.35
CA SER A 4 -34.35 6.07 -25.32
C SER A 4 -35.46 5.11 -24.91
N SER A 5 -36.52 5.65 -24.33
CA SER A 5 -37.78 4.95 -24.09
C SER A 5 -38.53 4.74 -25.41
N ALA A 6 -38.27 3.61 -26.08
CA ALA A 6 -39.09 3.15 -27.21
C ALA A 6 -39.80 1.84 -26.81
N THR A 7 -41.10 1.95 -26.52
CA THR A 7 -42.00 0.90 -26.03
C THR A 7 -42.51 -0.04 -27.13
N ALA A 8 -41.92 -0.04 -28.33
CA ALA A 8 -42.32 -0.90 -29.43
C ALA A 8 -41.12 -1.72 -29.95
N ASN A 9 -41.37 -2.98 -30.32
CA ASN A 9 -40.39 -3.79 -31.05
C ASN A 9 -39.90 -3.05 -32.29
N GLN A 10 -38.59 -3.00 -32.52
CA GLN A 10 -38.07 -2.49 -33.78
C GLN A 10 -38.49 -3.45 -34.91
N LYS A 11 -39.36 -2.95 -35.79
CA LYS A 11 -39.68 -3.59 -37.06
C LYS A 11 -38.69 -3.09 -38.09
N THR A 12 -37.90 -3.97 -38.68
CA THR A 12 -37.14 -3.65 -39.90
C THR A 12 -38.11 -3.76 -41.08
N ALA A 13 -38.65 -2.63 -41.52
CA ALA A 13 -39.41 -2.55 -42.76
C ALA A 13 -38.42 -2.39 -43.93
N GLY A 14 -38.11 -3.48 -44.61
CA GLY A 14 -37.42 -3.45 -45.91
C GLY A 14 -38.40 -3.77 -47.03
N THR A 15 -38.27 -3.11 -48.18
CA THR A 15 -38.99 -3.53 -49.40
C THR A 15 -38.30 -4.78 -49.95
N ALA A 16 -39.03 -5.90 -50.03
CA ALA A 16 -38.48 -7.13 -50.58
C ALA A 16 -38.12 -6.92 -52.07
N GLY A 17 -36.86 -7.20 -52.42
CA GLY A 17 -36.43 -7.32 -53.82
C GLY A 17 -36.89 -8.64 -54.45
N SER A 18 -36.35 -9.00 -55.61
CA SER A 18 -36.69 -10.26 -56.31
C SER A 18 -36.19 -11.53 -55.61
N PHE A 19 -35.21 -11.42 -54.71
CA PHE A 19 -34.65 -12.54 -53.96
C PHE A 19 -35.52 -12.87 -52.75
N LYS A 20 -35.85 -14.16 -52.60
CA LYS A 20 -36.71 -14.67 -51.52
C LYS A 20 -35.90 -15.53 -50.55
N CYS A 21 -36.01 -15.25 -49.24
CA CYS A 21 -35.46 -16.09 -48.18
C CYS A 21 -36.60 -16.77 -47.42
N ARG A 22 -36.99 -17.97 -47.87
CA ARG A 22 -38.16 -18.68 -47.32
C ARG A 22 -38.05 -18.98 -45.83
N LEU A 23 -36.82 -19.15 -45.32
CA LEU A 23 -36.54 -19.45 -43.91
C LEU A 23 -37.01 -18.33 -42.95
N LEU A 24 -37.21 -17.11 -43.44
CA LEU A 24 -37.55 -15.94 -42.63
C LEU A 24 -39.06 -15.62 -42.63
N GLU A 25 -39.91 -16.51 -43.16
CA GLU A 25 -41.37 -16.35 -43.11
C GLU A 25 -42.03 -17.68 -42.71
N ALA A 26 -42.62 -17.72 -41.51
CA ALA A 26 -43.25 -18.92 -40.93
C ALA A 26 -44.72 -19.10 -41.36
N PHE A 27 -45.25 -18.18 -42.17
CA PHE A 27 -46.60 -18.25 -42.73
C PHE A 27 -46.63 -19.06 -44.03
N GLN A 28 -47.76 -19.71 -44.28
CA GLN A 28 -47.99 -20.41 -45.53
C GLN A 28 -48.28 -19.41 -46.65
N THR A 29 -47.32 -19.22 -47.54
CA THR A 29 -47.56 -18.58 -48.84
C THR A 29 -46.88 -19.44 -49.88
N GLY A 30 -47.64 -19.97 -50.84
CA GLY A 30 -47.17 -20.92 -51.87
C GLY A 30 -46.00 -20.44 -52.75
N SER A 31 -45.44 -19.26 -52.49
CA SER A 31 -44.24 -18.76 -53.18
C SER A 31 -43.23 -17.98 -52.32
N SER A 32 -43.40 -17.83 -51.00
CA SER A 32 -42.55 -16.95 -50.16
C SER A 32 -42.19 -17.47 -48.77
N GLY A 33 -42.99 -18.34 -48.16
CA GLY A 33 -42.77 -18.87 -46.81
C GLY A 33 -42.03 -20.20 -46.73
N TYR A 34 -41.58 -20.55 -45.52
CA TYR A 34 -40.99 -21.85 -45.17
C TYR A 34 -42.03 -22.97 -45.13
N ALA A 35 -43.24 -22.67 -44.65
CA ALA A 35 -44.27 -23.67 -44.41
C ALA A 35 -45.08 -23.98 -45.69
N ASP A 36 -45.31 -25.26 -45.96
CA ASP A 36 -45.86 -25.76 -47.23
C ASP A 36 -47.40 -25.78 -47.24
N THR A 37 -48.01 -26.52 -46.30
CA THR A 37 -49.46 -26.73 -46.25
C THR A 37 -50.21 -25.94 -45.18
N GLU A 38 -49.54 -25.55 -44.09
CA GLU A 38 -50.12 -24.79 -42.98
C GLU A 38 -49.05 -23.90 -42.33
N ALA A 39 -49.46 -22.78 -41.72
CA ALA A 39 -48.53 -21.91 -40.97
C ALA A 39 -48.01 -22.59 -39.70
N VAL A 40 -46.82 -22.22 -39.24
CA VAL A 40 -46.27 -22.76 -37.98
C VAL A 40 -47.06 -22.21 -36.79
N ALA A 41 -47.82 -23.07 -36.11
CA ALA A 41 -48.87 -22.71 -35.13
C ALA A 41 -48.43 -21.93 -33.88
N THR A 42 -47.13 -21.78 -33.60
CA THR A 42 -46.61 -20.98 -32.47
C THR A 42 -45.60 -19.90 -32.90
N GLY A 43 -45.37 -19.71 -34.20
CA GLY A 43 -44.25 -18.93 -34.71
C GLY A 43 -42.92 -19.63 -34.47
N VAL A 44 -41.83 -19.09 -35.00
CA VAL A 44 -40.49 -19.70 -34.89
C VAL A 44 -39.56 -18.77 -34.14
N HIS A 45 -38.88 -19.31 -33.13
CA HIS A 45 -37.80 -18.65 -32.40
C HIS A 45 -36.46 -19.18 -32.90
N LEU A 46 -35.66 -18.30 -33.50
CA LEU A 46 -34.33 -18.61 -34.00
C LEU A 46 -33.28 -17.98 -33.09
N ALA A 47 -32.04 -18.48 -33.20
CA ALA A 47 -30.88 -17.98 -32.48
C ALA A 47 -31.19 -17.78 -30.99
N GLY A 48 -31.62 -18.85 -30.30
CA GLY A 48 -31.91 -18.82 -28.86
C GLY A 48 -32.91 -17.74 -28.44
N GLY A 49 -33.89 -17.41 -29.31
CA GLY A 49 -34.94 -16.43 -29.02
C GLY A 49 -34.69 -15.01 -29.48
N TYR A 50 -33.51 -14.73 -30.04
CA TYR A 50 -33.16 -13.41 -30.55
C TYR A 50 -34.02 -13.00 -31.74
N THR A 51 -34.33 -13.94 -32.63
CA THR A 51 -35.15 -13.68 -33.81
C THR A 51 -36.48 -14.40 -33.69
N ARG A 52 -37.57 -13.71 -34.00
CA ARG A 52 -38.94 -14.23 -33.95
C ARG A 52 -39.62 -14.05 -35.29
N LEU A 53 -40.17 -15.15 -35.80
CA LEU A 53 -41.00 -15.19 -37.00
C LEU A 53 -42.44 -15.44 -36.56
N ASP A 54 -43.33 -14.49 -36.85
CA ASP A 54 -44.74 -14.66 -36.54
C ASP A 54 -45.47 -15.52 -37.59
N GLN A 55 -46.69 -15.90 -37.27
CA GLN A 55 -47.54 -16.78 -38.06
C GLN A 55 -48.40 -16.05 -39.09
N GLN A 56 -48.25 -14.74 -39.27
CA GLN A 56 -49.11 -13.95 -40.16
C GLN A 56 -48.36 -13.56 -41.43
N SER A 57 -49.06 -13.53 -42.57
CA SER A 57 -48.49 -13.09 -43.86
C SER A 57 -47.90 -11.68 -43.76
N GLY A 58 -46.72 -11.47 -44.34
CA GLY A 58 -46.09 -10.14 -44.35
C GLY A 58 -45.59 -9.70 -42.97
N SER A 59 -45.51 -10.63 -42.02
CA SER A 59 -44.91 -10.35 -40.71
C SER A 59 -43.41 -10.16 -40.86
N HIS A 60 -42.97 -8.94 -40.56
CA HIS A 60 -41.56 -8.61 -40.51
C HIS A 60 -40.86 -9.44 -39.42
N ILE A 61 -39.61 -9.81 -39.71
CA ILE A 61 -38.68 -10.39 -38.73
C ILE A 61 -38.67 -9.50 -37.49
N LYS A 62 -39.01 -10.07 -36.34
CA LYS A 62 -38.90 -9.38 -35.05
C LYS A 62 -37.61 -9.77 -34.38
N VAL A 63 -36.91 -8.79 -33.84
CA VAL A 63 -35.71 -9.01 -33.05
C VAL A 63 -36.00 -8.70 -31.59
N ALA A 64 -35.59 -9.59 -30.69
CA ALA A 64 -35.75 -9.42 -29.26
C ALA A 64 -34.96 -8.21 -28.77
N ARG A 65 -35.60 -7.42 -27.91
CA ARG A 65 -34.98 -6.25 -27.27
C ARG A 65 -34.07 -6.70 -26.13
N GLN A 66 -33.14 -5.83 -25.74
CA GLN A 66 -32.15 -6.16 -24.71
C GLN A 66 -32.79 -6.53 -23.36
N ASP A 67 -33.89 -5.89 -22.96
CA ASP A 67 -34.67 -6.24 -21.77
C ASP A 67 -35.25 -7.66 -21.87
N GLU A 68 -35.72 -8.07 -23.04
CA GLU A 68 -36.28 -9.42 -23.26
C GLU A 68 -35.21 -10.50 -23.24
N LEU A 69 -34.02 -10.20 -23.75
CA LEU A 69 -32.86 -11.08 -23.69
C LEU A 69 -32.33 -11.21 -22.25
N LYS A 70 -32.30 -10.10 -21.50
CA LYS A 70 -31.91 -10.08 -20.08
C LYS A 70 -32.88 -10.85 -19.19
N ASN A 71 -34.17 -10.66 -19.39
CA ASN A 71 -35.20 -11.19 -18.51
C ASN A 71 -35.66 -12.62 -18.86
N GLY A 72 -35.14 -13.22 -19.96
CA GLY A 72 -35.42 -14.61 -20.30
C GLY A 72 -36.91 -14.94 -20.45
N LYS A 73 -37.63 -14.14 -21.25
CA LYS A 73 -39.11 -14.24 -21.33
C LYS A 73 -39.58 -15.66 -21.70
N GLU A 74 -40.32 -16.31 -20.81
CA GLU A 74 -41.02 -17.60 -21.02
C GLU A 74 -40.18 -18.70 -21.70
N GLY A 75 -38.94 -18.91 -21.26
CA GLY A 75 -38.12 -20.02 -21.80
C GLY A 75 -37.55 -19.77 -23.20
N LYS A 76 -37.90 -18.67 -23.86
CA LYS A 76 -37.57 -18.43 -25.27
C LYS A 76 -36.20 -17.81 -25.46
N ALA A 77 -35.64 -17.12 -24.45
CA ALA A 77 -34.34 -16.43 -24.50
C ALA A 77 -33.36 -16.83 -23.38
N ASN A 78 -33.53 -18.02 -22.79
CA ASN A 78 -32.80 -18.45 -21.59
C ASN A 78 -31.27 -18.43 -21.76
N ALA A 79 -30.77 -18.83 -22.92
CA ALA A 79 -29.34 -18.84 -23.20
C ALA A 79 -28.71 -17.43 -23.10
N TYR A 80 -29.45 -16.38 -23.51
CA TYR A 80 -28.97 -15.00 -23.38
C TYR A 80 -29.04 -14.52 -21.93
N SER A 81 -30.13 -14.79 -21.22
CA SER A 81 -30.24 -14.39 -19.80
C SER A 81 -29.18 -15.06 -18.94
N GLU A 82 -28.94 -16.37 -19.14
CA GLU A 82 -27.91 -17.12 -18.43
C GLU A 82 -26.51 -16.57 -18.72
N ALA A 83 -26.18 -16.31 -19.98
CA ALA A 83 -24.90 -15.74 -20.36
C ALA A 83 -24.68 -14.33 -19.77
N ILE A 84 -25.70 -13.46 -19.82
CA ILE A 84 -25.63 -12.12 -19.25
C ILE A 84 -25.43 -12.20 -17.73
N THR A 85 -26.21 -13.03 -17.02
CA THR A 85 -26.04 -13.24 -15.58
C THR A 85 -24.66 -13.79 -15.23
N ALA A 86 -24.13 -14.73 -16.01
CA ALA A 86 -22.80 -15.28 -15.79
C ALA A 86 -21.69 -14.23 -15.95
N VAL A 87 -21.79 -13.38 -16.98
CA VAL A 87 -20.84 -12.28 -17.21
C VAL A 87 -20.93 -11.24 -16.08
N GLU A 88 -22.13 -10.84 -15.67
CA GLU A 88 -22.34 -9.92 -14.55
C GLU A 88 -21.77 -10.50 -13.24
N LYS A 89 -21.95 -11.80 -13.00
CA LYS A 89 -21.34 -12.50 -11.85
C LYS A 89 -19.82 -12.52 -11.93
N LEU A 90 -19.23 -12.72 -13.12
CA LEU A 90 -17.77 -12.67 -13.30
C LEU A 90 -17.21 -11.28 -12.99
N TYR A 91 -17.84 -10.21 -13.50
CA TYR A 91 -17.43 -8.83 -13.16
C TYR A 91 -17.49 -8.57 -11.67
N ARG A 92 -18.55 -9.06 -11.01
CA ARG A 92 -18.70 -8.92 -9.56
C ARG A 92 -17.64 -9.70 -8.80
N LEU A 93 -17.36 -10.94 -9.17
CA LEU A 93 -16.32 -11.77 -8.54
C LEU A 93 -14.91 -11.18 -8.73
N MET A 94 -14.64 -10.57 -9.89
CA MET A 94 -13.37 -9.87 -10.12
C MET A 94 -13.25 -8.60 -9.28
N GLY A 95 -14.37 -7.95 -8.91
CA GLY A 95 -14.38 -6.73 -8.10
C GLY A 95 -14.45 -6.95 -6.58
N GLU A 96 -15.26 -7.91 -6.10
CA GLU A 96 -15.63 -8.04 -4.68
C GLU A 96 -14.57 -8.77 -3.80
N GLY A 97 -13.53 -9.36 -4.39
CA GLY A 97 -12.55 -10.18 -3.63
C GLY A 97 -11.09 -9.74 -3.72
N HIS A 98 -10.76 -8.81 -4.62
CA HIS A 98 -9.36 -8.51 -4.99
C HIS A 98 -9.06 -7.02 -5.14
N GLY A 99 -10.00 -6.14 -4.78
CA GLY A 99 -9.81 -4.69 -4.77
C GLY A 99 -9.42 -4.18 -3.38
N ASN A 100 -8.58 -3.15 -3.34
CA ASN A 100 -8.42 -2.35 -2.13
C ASN A 100 -9.72 -1.60 -1.81
N GLU A 101 -9.97 -1.32 -0.53
CA GLU A 101 -11.07 -0.44 -0.12
C GLU A 101 -10.81 0.98 -0.69
N THR A 102 -11.81 1.68 -1.23
CA THR A 102 -11.63 2.98 -1.92
C THR A 102 -12.62 4.06 -1.48
N VAL A 103 -13.23 3.88 -0.32
CA VAL A 103 -14.16 4.86 0.30
C VAL A 103 -13.45 5.63 1.41
N GLU A 104 -14.15 6.38 2.26
CA GLU A 104 -13.50 7.06 3.38
C GLU A 104 -12.81 6.06 4.33
N LEU A 105 -11.61 6.40 4.79
CA LEU A 105 -10.71 5.50 5.54
C LEU A 105 -11.36 4.92 6.80
N HIS A 106 -12.17 5.70 7.49
CA HIS A 106 -12.86 5.25 8.70
C HIS A 106 -13.91 4.17 8.44
N THR A 107 -14.26 3.88 7.19
CA THR A 107 -15.20 2.81 6.82
C THR A 107 -14.49 1.52 6.42
N TRP A 108 -13.17 1.56 6.22
CA TRP A 108 -12.35 0.42 5.82
C TRP A 108 -12.22 -0.56 6.98
N GLN A 109 -12.78 -1.75 6.84
CA GLN A 109 -12.84 -2.73 7.93
C GLN A 109 -11.44 -3.24 8.28
N THR A 110 -10.57 -3.40 7.28
CA THR A 110 -9.19 -3.82 7.51
C THR A 110 -8.42 -2.74 8.28
N LEU A 111 -8.59 -1.47 7.91
CA LEU A 111 -7.92 -0.36 8.57
C LEU A 111 -8.37 -0.20 10.03
N LYS A 112 -9.67 -0.40 10.32
CA LYS A 112 -10.20 -0.41 11.69
C LYS A 112 -9.48 -1.42 12.56
N ILE A 113 -9.33 -2.65 12.08
CA ILE A 113 -8.67 -3.74 12.81
C ILE A 113 -7.21 -3.36 13.09
N VAL A 114 -6.50 -2.86 12.09
CA VAL A 114 -5.10 -2.44 12.24
C VAL A 114 -4.93 -1.34 13.29
N PHE A 115 -5.80 -0.34 13.33
CA PHE A 115 -5.72 0.74 14.33
C PHE A 115 -5.95 0.24 15.76
N VAL A 116 -6.84 -0.72 15.95
CA VAL A 116 -7.05 -1.36 17.26
C VAL A 116 -5.86 -2.23 17.64
N GLU A 117 -5.35 -3.07 16.73
CA GLU A 117 -4.20 -3.95 17.00
C GLU A 117 -2.91 -3.18 17.31
N LEU A 118 -2.72 -2.02 16.68
CA LEU A 118 -1.60 -1.12 16.95
C LEU A 118 -1.82 -0.24 18.20
N ASN A 119 -2.92 -0.42 18.95
CA ASN A 119 -3.30 0.37 20.11
C ASN A 119 -3.41 1.89 19.82
N LEU A 120 -3.77 2.25 18.58
CA LEU A 120 -4.00 3.65 18.19
C LEU A 120 -5.45 4.09 18.51
N THR A 121 -6.36 3.13 18.66
CA THR A 121 -7.72 3.31 19.19
C THR A 121 -8.04 2.20 20.19
N LYS A 122 -8.98 2.44 21.11
CA LYS A 122 -9.36 1.42 22.12
C LYS A 122 -10.23 0.32 21.54
N ASP A 123 -11.15 0.68 20.65
CA ASP A 123 -11.99 -0.25 19.92
C ASP A 123 -12.36 0.32 18.53
N ASN A 124 -13.09 -0.48 17.74
CA ASN A 124 -13.52 -0.15 16.38
C ASN A 124 -14.99 0.30 16.31
N SER A 125 -15.65 0.47 17.47
CA SER A 125 -17.07 0.83 17.59
C SER A 125 -17.27 2.32 17.81
N ASP A 126 -16.29 3.03 18.40
CA ASP A 126 -16.30 4.49 18.50
C ASP A 126 -15.75 5.14 17.21
N ASP A 127 -16.69 5.49 16.32
CA ASP A 127 -16.40 6.18 15.06
C ASP A 127 -15.71 7.55 15.25
N VAL A 128 -15.96 8.24 16.36
CA VAL A 128 -15.39 9.57 16.62
C VAL A 128 -13.92 9.45 17.03
N GLU A 129 -13.60 8.52 17.93
CA GLU A 129 -12.19 8.25 18.31
C GLU A 129 -11.40 7.73 17.12
N LEU A 130 -11.97 6.81 16.34
CA LEU A 130 -11.32 6.26 15.15
C LEU A 130 -10.99 7.35 14.12
N LYS A 131 -11.94 8.24 13.80
CA LYS A 131 -11.71 9.34 12.86
C LYS A 131 -10.60 10.27 13.32
N LYS A 132 -10.54 10.56 14.62
CA LYS A 132 -9.45 11.38 15.19
C LYS A 132 -8.10 10.69 15.05
N ALA A 133 -8.01 9.40 15.39
CA ALA A 133 -6.77 8.64 15.27
C ALA A 133 -6.29 8.55 13.81
N ILE A 134 -7.20 8.23 12.87
CA ILE A 134 -6.89 8.18 11.43
C ILE A 134 -6.36 9.54 10.96
N THR A 135 -7.03 10.63 11.33
CA THR A 135 -6.58 11.98 10.95
C THR A 135 -5.24 12.33 11.58
N ALA A 136 -4.97 11.91 12.82
CA ALA A 136 -3.70 12.16 13.50
C ALA A 136 -2.52 11.41 12.87
N HIS A 137 -2.71 10.15 12.44
CA HIS A 137 -1.63 9.31 11.91
C HIS A 137 -1.48 9.39 10.39
N LEU A 138 -2.58 9.54 9.66
CA LEU A 138 -2.60 9.54 8.20
C LEU A 138 -2.85 10.93 7.61
N GLY A 139 -3.31 11.89 8.42
CA GLY A 139 -3.49 13.30 8.04
C GLY A 139 -4.89 13.68 7.54
N SER A 140 -5.70 12.70 7.13
CA SER A 140 -7.04 12.92 6.55
C SER A 140 -7.87 11.63 6.58
N LEU A 141 -9.18 11.75 6.43
CA LEU A 141 -10.11 10.62 6.27
C LEU A 141 -10.33 10.19 4.81
N LYS A 142 -9.82 10.98 3.87
CA LYS A 142 -9.96 10.74 2.44
C LYS A 142 -8.96 9.68 1.96
N ASP A 143 -9.42 8.79 1.10
CA ASP A 143 -8.62 7.76 0.45
C ASP A 143 -7.47 8.34 -0.39
N ASP A 144 -7.64 9.51 -0.99
CA ASP A 144 -6.60 10.25 -1.73
C ASP A 144 -5.30 10.46 -0.93
N THR A 145 -5.39 10.43 0.40
CA THR A 145 -4.26 10.58 1.30
C THR A 145 -3.43 9.31 1.39
N ILE A 146 -4.05 8.13 1.26
CA ILE A 146 -3.33 6.86 1.10
C ILE A 146 -2.58 6.86 -0.22
N ALA A 147 -3.24 7.22 -1.33
CA ALA A 147 -2.57 7.29 -2.63
C ALA A 147 -1.36 8.24 -2.62
N LYS A 148 -1.45 9.38 -1.92
CA LYS A 148 -0.31 10.30 -1.73
C LYS A 148 0.83 9.65 -0.93
N ASN A 149 0.51 8.90 0.12
CA ASN A 149 1.51 8.21 0.93
C ASN A 149 2.15 7.04 0.16
N GLU A 150 1.37 6.26 -0.57
CA GLU A 150 1.85 5.22 -1.47
C GLU A 150 2.77 5.78 -2.54
N ASN A 151 2.41 6.91 -3.17
CA ASN A 151 3.28 7.58 -4.14
C ASN A 151 4.62 7.99 -3.54
N LYS A 152 4.63 8.56 -2.33
CA LYS A 152 5.88 8.88 -1.63
C LYS A 152 6.72 7.63 -1.35
N ILE A 153 6.08 6.53 -0.97
CA ILE A 153 6.76 5.25 -0.76
C ILE A 153 7.34 4.75 -2.09
N ASN A 154 6.57 4.80 -3.17
CA ASN A 154 6.98 4.37 -4.50
C ASN A 154 8.16 5.19 -5.03
N GLU A 155 8.19 6.50 -4.75
CA GLU A 155 9.28 7.41 -5.13
C GLU A 155 10.56 7.21 -4.29
N LEU A 156 10.53 6.45 -3.19
CA LEU A 156 11.74 6.19 -2.39
C LEU A 156 12.75 5.41 -3.23
N VAL A 157 13.89 6.03 -3.44
CA VAL A 157 15.00 5.44 -4.19
C VAL A 157 15.85 4.58 -3.27
N THR A 158 16.04 3.31 -3.65
CA THR A 158 17.00 2.44 -2.99
C THR A 158 18.43 2.89 -3.33
N PRO A 159 19.31 3.09 -2.33
CA PRO A 159 20.73 3.32 -2.60
C PRO A 159 21.32 2.16 -3.40
N VAL A 160 22.18 2.46 -4.38
CA VAL A 160 22.82 1.45 -5.25
C VAL A 160 23.54 0.37 -4.44
N ALA A 161 24.17 0.75 -3.33
CA ALA A 161 24.87 -0.18 -2.43
C ALA A 161 23.93 -1.19 -1.74
N ASP A 162 22.64 -0.90 -1.68
CA ASP A 162 21.61 -1.68 -1.00
C ASP A 162 20.72 -2.43 -2.01
N SER A 163 20.84 -2.10 -3.30
CA SER A 163 19.98 -2.63 -4.36
C SER A 163 20.42 -4.04 -4.77
N PRO A 164 19.50 -5.04 -4.78
CA PRO A 164 19.82 -6.40 -5.22
C PRO A 164 20.20 -6.48 -6.70
N THR A 165 19.79 -5.50 -7.53
CA THR A 165 20.11 -5.43 -8.97
C THR A 165 21.38 -4.65 -9.25
N LYS A 166 22.00 -4.01 -8.23
CA LYS A 166 23.13 -3.07 -8.36
C LYS A 166 22.83 -1.84 -9.23
N GLU A 167 21.56 -1.58 -9.48
CA GLU A 167 21.07 -0.37 -10.16
C GLU A 167 20.19 0.42 -9.20
N GLN A 168 20.23 1.75 -9.32
CA GLN A 168 19.38 2.64 -8.55
C GLN A 168 17.93 2.43 -9.00
N THR A 169 17.07 1.95 -8.10
CA THR A 169 15.68 1.62 -8.42
C THR A 169 14.77 2.24 -7.36
N SER A 170 13.67 2.87 -7.78
CA SER A 170 12.64 3.32 -6.84
C SER A 170 11.80 2.13 -6.35
N LEU A 171 11.24 2.20 -5.13
CA LEU A 171 10.43 1.10 -4.59
C LEU A 171 9.23 0.75 -5.49
N GLY A 172 8.66 1.75 -6.17
CA GLY A 172 7.52 1.56 -7.07
C GLY A 172 7.87 0.86 -8.38
N GLU A 173 9.14 0.84 -8.78
CA GLU A 173 9.62 0.15 -9.99
C GLU A 173 9.94 -1.33 -9.74
N ILE A 174 9.97 -1.75 -8.47
CA ILE A 174 10.21 -3.13 -8.08
C ILE A 174 8.93 -3.96 -8.29
N SER A 175 8.94 -4.79 -9.34
CA SER A 175 7.79 -5.62 -9.73
C SER A 175 7.91 -7.09 -9.31
N ASP A 176 9.10 -7.57 -8.95
CA ASP A 176 9.33 -8.94 -8.49
C ASP A 176 9.09 -9.03 -6.98
N ILE A 177 8.16 -9.89 -6.54
CA ILE A 177 7.77 -10.03 -5.12
C ILE A 177 8.91 -10.44 -4.18
N TRP A 178 9.96 -11.09 -4.67
CA TRP A 178 11.11 -11.50 -3.86
C TRP A 178 12.07 -10.36 -3.58
N GLN A 179 12.14 -9.36 -4.47
CA GLN A 179 13.01 -8.20 -4.29
C GLN A 179 12.64 -7.36 -3.04
N PRO A 180 11.36 -7.00 -2.78
CA PRO A 180 10.96 -6.33 -1.54
C PRO A 180 11.22 -7.15 -0.28
N VAL A 181 11.06 -8.49 -0.35
CA VAL A 181 11.35 -9.38 0.79
C VAL A 181 12.83 -9.36 1.15
N SER A 182 13.70 -9.46 0.15
CA SER A 182 15.16 -9.38 0.33
C SER A 182 15.56 -8.01 0.89
N LEU A 183 15.04 -6.93 0.30
CA LEU A 183 15.32 -5.56 0.72
C LEU A 183 14.86 -5.30 2.17
N ARG A 184 13.67 -5.79 2.55
CA ARG A 184 13.18 -5.72 3.94
C ARG A 184 14.11 -6.47 4.90
N GLY A 185 14.57 -7.66 4.53
CA GLY A 185 15.54 -8.43 5.32
C GLY A 185 16.85 -7.68 5.52
N PHE A 186 17.38 -7.09 4.44
CA PHE A 186 18.60 -6.29 4.45
C PHE A 186 18.49 -5.08 5.39
N TYR A 187 17.43 -4.28 5.28
CA TYR A 187 17.24 -3.11 6.15
C TYR A 187 17.00 -3.47 7.61
N LYS A 188 16.32 -4.60 7.89
CA LYS A 188 16.20 -5.10 9.27
C LYS A 188 17.55 -5.47 9.87
N LEU A 189 18.39 -6.16 9.10
CA LEU A 189 19.74 -6.53 9.55
C LEU A 189 20.59 -5.27 9.79
N ARG A 190 20.55 -4.30 8.88
CA ARG A 190 21.25 -3.03 9.06
C ARG A 190 20.79 -2.30 10.33
N ALA A 191 19.47 -2.19 10.53
CA ALA A 191 18.93 -1.56 11.73
C ALA A 191 19.39 -2.26 13.02
N ALA A 192 19.38 -3.59 13.05
CA ALA A 192 19.87 -4.37 14.20
C ALA A 192 21.37 -4.17 14.44
N VAL A 193 22.19 -4.13 13.38
CA VAL A 193 23.63 -3.87 13.47
C VAL A 193 23.90 -2.43 13.94
N ASP A 194 23.13 -1.46 13.48
CA ASP A 194 23.30 -0.06 13.88
C ASP A 194 22.83 0.15 15.32
N GLU A 195 21.77 -0.53 15.74
CA GLU A 195 21.34 -0.58 17.15
C GLU A 195 22.42 -1.24 18.02
N GLU A 196 22.98 -2.38 17.60
CA GLU A 196 24.09 -3.04 18.31
C GLU A 196 25.33 -2.16 18.39
N LYS A 197 25.70 -1.46 17.30
CA LYS A 197 26.78 -0.46 17.31
C LYS A 197 26.48 0.70 18.24
N SER A 198 25.22 1.13 18.34
CA SER A 198 24.83 2.19 19.27
C SER A 198 24.96 1.72 20.72
N VAL A 199 24.58 0.46 21.00
CA VAL A 199 24.72 -0.18 22.32
C VAL A 199 26.19 -0.44 22.65
N SER A 200 27.00 -0.88 21.70
CA SER A 200 28.43 -1.06 21.89
C SER A 200 29.14 0.28 22.04
N ALA A 201 28.72 1.33 21.33
CA ALA A 201 29.22 2.68 21.54
C ALA A 201 28.80 3.22 22.91
N GLN A 202 27.56 2.97 23.36
CA GLN A 202 27.12 3.29 24.72
C GLN A 202 27.86 2.47 25.78
N ALA A 203 28.18 1.20 25.51
CA ALA A 203 28.94 0.33 26.40
C ALA A 203 30.42 0.73 26.45
N CYS A 204 31.04 1.08 25.32
CA CYS A 204 32.39 1.64 25.28
C CYS A 204 32.45 3.05 25.89
N ASN A 205 31.37 3.84 25.81
CA ASN A 205 31.24 5.13 26.50
C ASN A 205 30.91 4.97 28.00
N ALA A 206 30.23 3.88 28.40
CA ALA A 206 29.98 3.52 29.80
C ALA A 206 31.20 2.84 30.45
N GLU A 207 32.02 2.13 29.67
CA GLU A 207 33.35 1.66 30.08
C GLU A 207 34.39 2.79 30.04
N SER A 208 34.11 3.89 29.31
CA SER A 208 34.94 5.11 29.31
C SER A 208 34.36 6.30 30.09
N GLY A 209 33.31 6.09 30.89
CA GLY A 209 32.82 7.04 31.88
C GLY A 209 32.10 6.28 33.00
N GLU A 210 32.61 6.14 34.21
CA GLU A 210 33.70 6.85 34.88
C GLU A 210 34.20 5.87 35.94
N SER A 211 35.12 4.96 35.55
CA SER A 211 35.99 4.38 36.56
C SER A 211 36.72 5.57 37.16
N ALA A 212 36.40 5.89 38.42
CA ALA A 212 37.14 6.85 39.22
C ALA A 212 38.62 6.64 38.96
N LYS A 213 39.21 7.49 38.11
CA LYS A 213 40.64 7.56 37.91
C LYS A 213 41.15 8.09 39.23
N SER A 214 41.48 7.14 40.10
CA SER A 214 42.24 7.31 41.33
C SER A 214 43.36 8.30 41.04
N ASP A 215 43.71 9.12 42.05
CA ASP A 215 44.66 10.23 42.00
C ASP A 215 45.97 9.93 41.22
N GLY A 216 46.32 8.65 41.03
CA GLY A 216 47.38 8.18 40.13
C GLY A 216 47.30 8.69 38.68
N ASP A 217 46.12 8.83 38.06
CA ASP A 217 46.03 9.27 36.65
C ASP A 217 46.15 10.79 36.50
N LYS A 218 45.79 11.55 37.56
CA LYS A 218 46.00 13.01 37.64
C LYS A 218 47.46 13.34 37.93
N GLN A 219 48.14 12.55 38.77
CA GLN A 219 49.58 12.65 38.98
C GLN A 219 50.36 12.40 37.68
N GLY A 220 49.94 11.43 36.86
CA GLY A 220 50.51 11.20 35.52
C GLY A 220 50.34 12.39 34.56
N GLY A 221 49.34 13.25 34.78
CA GLY A 221 49.16 14.52 34.07
C GLY A 221 50.17 15.60 34.51
N CYS A 222 50.44 15.70 35.81
CA CYS A 222 51.44 16.63 36.35
C CYS A 222 52.88 16.18 36.03
N ASP A 223 53.15 14.88 36.09
CA ASP A 223 54.48 14.30 35.85
C ASP A 223 55.00 14.57 34.42
N LYS A 224 54.12 14.86 33.45
CA LYS A 224 54.49 15.24 32.07
C LYS A 224 55.07 16.65 31.95
N HIS A 225 54.91 17.50 32.98
CA HIS A 225 55.31 18.91 32.96
C HIS A 225 56.43 19.23 33.97
N TYR A 226 57.22 18.22 34.32
CA TYR A 226 58.22 18.25 35.39
C TYR A 226 59.33 19.32 35.30
N ALA A 227 59.59 19.87 34.10
CA ALA A 227 60.70 20.79 33.86
C ALA A 227 60.28 22.27 33.70
N SER A 228 58.98 22.57 33.61
CA SER A 228 58.49 23.92 33.36
C SER A 228 57.42 24.31 34.36
N GLN A 229 57.71 25.35 35.15
CA GLN A 229 56.75 25.94 36.07
C GLN A 229 55.49 26.40 35.33
N THR A 230 55.65 27.11 34.21
CA THR A 230 54.53 27.63 33.42
C THR A 230 53.60 26.51 32.93
N ASN A 231 54.16 25.40 32.47
CA ASN A 231 53.34 24.28 31.96
C ASN A 231 52.69 23.50 33.11
N CYS A 232 53.34 23.43 34.26
CA CYS A 232 52.78 22.81 35.46
C CYS A 232 51.62 23.63 36.02
N ASP A 233 51.82 24.94 36.21
CA ASP A 233 50.83 25.85 36.81
C ASP A 233 49.65 26.15 35.85
N ALA A 234 49.79 25.86 34.56
CA ALA A 234 48.69 25.90 33.59
C ALA A 234 47.63 24.81 33.81
N LYS A 235 47.93 23.79 34.64
CA LYS A 235 46.95 22.81 35.10
C LYS A 235 46.41 23.23 36.46
N ASP A 236 45.11 23.40 36.49
CA ASP A 236 44.29 23.77 37.64
C ASP A 236 44.34 22.75 38.80
N PHE A 237 44.88 21.55 38.57
CA PHE A 237 45.10 20.51 39.58
C PHE A 237 46.58 20.22 39.90
N CYS A 238 47.55 20.98 39.37
CA CYS A 238 48.98 20.79 39.62
C CYS A 238 49.63 22.01 40.31
N THR A 239 50.75 21.76 40.99
CA THR A 239 51.61 22.81 41.59
C THR A 239 53.07 22.48 41.36
N TYR A 240 53.85 23.51 41.00
CA TYR A 240 55.29 23.40 40.82
C TYR A 240 56.06 23.70 42.11
N ASP A 241 56.80 22.71 42.61
CA ASP A 241 57.69 22.82 43.74
C ASP A 241 59.10 23.21 43.28
N LYS A 242 59.49 24.46 43.59
CA LYS A 242 60.82 25.00 43.25
C LYS A 242 61.94 24.45 44.13
N THR A 243 61.60 23.87 45.28
CA THR A 243 62.55 23.38 46.28
C THR A 243 62.90 21.90 46.10
N GLU A 244 62.08 21.18 45.34
CA GLU A 244 62.30 19.78 44.97
C GLU A 244 63.51 19.64 44.04
N ASN A 245 64.57 18.94 44.47
CA ASN A 245 65.80 18.79 43.67
C ASN A 245 65.76 17.65 42.63
N THR A 246 64.61 17.01 42.47
CA THR A 246 64.40 15.91 41.53
C THR A 246 63.75 16.40 40.22
N ASN A 247 63.71 15.54 39.20
CA ASN A 247 62.95 15.75 37.96
C ASN A 247 61.44 15.54 38.14
N LYS A 248 60.89 15.77 39.34
CA LYS A 248 59.47 15.62 39.68
C LYS A 248 58.93 16.88 40.36
N LYS A 249 59.30 18.05 39.83
CA LYS A 249 58.91 19.36 40.40
C LYS A 249 57.43 19.67 40.25
N CYS A 250 56.72 19.06 39.31
CA CYS A 250 55.28 19.26 39.13
C CYS A 250 54.49 18.14 39.81
N LYS A 251 53.64 18.47 40.78
CA LYS A 251 52.88 17.49 41.57
C LYS A 251 51.39 17.83 41.60
N PHE A 252 50.56 16.81 41.75
CA PHE A 252 49.12 16.98 41.97
C PHE A 252 48.86 17.75 43.27
N ASN A 253 47.90 18.68 43.24
CA ASN A 253 47.45 19.44 44.40
C ASN A 253 45.93 19.27 44.56
N ALA A 254 45.54 18.46 45.55
CA ALA A 254 44.14 18.14 45.83
C ALA A 254 43.29 19.38 46.19
N THR A 255 43.88 20.38 46.83
CA THR A 255 43.17 21.61 47.20
C THR A 255 42.80 22.44 45.97
N LYS A 256 43.74 22.65 45.04
CA LYS A 256 43.46 23.35 43.78
C LYS A 256 42.48 22.60 42.88
N ALA A 257 42.58 21.27 42.85
CA ALA A 257 41.65 20.43 42.13
C ALA A 257 40.20 20.62 42.64
N ALA A 258 40.02 20.75 43.96
CA ALA A 258 38.70 20.96 44.57
C ALA A 258 38.12 22.35 44.25
N GLU A 259 38.96 23.39 44.22
CA GLU A 259 38.56 24.78 43.92
C GLU A 259 38.16 24.97 42.45
N SER A 260 38.67 24.15 41.54
CA SER A 260 38.42 24.24 40.09
C SER A 260 37.16 23.50 39.62
N GLY A 261 36.35 22.97 40.56
CA GLY A 261 35.12 22.24 40.26
C GLY A 261 35.37 20.80 39.76
N VAL A 262 36.61 20.31 39.83
CA VAL A 262 36.91 18.89 39.59
C VAL A 262 36.51 18.12 40.85
N PRO A 263 35.73 17.01 40.74
CA PRO A 263 35.40 16.22 41.92
C PRO A 263 36.69 15.70 42.57
N VAL A 264 36.92 16.14 43.81
CA VAL A 264 37.96 15.63 44.69
C VAL A 264 37.31 14.64 45.64
N THR A 265 37.67 13.38 45.48
CA THR A 265 37.28 12.33 46.41
C THR A 265 38.05 12.56 47.72
N LYS A 266 37.35 12.94 48.79
CA LYS A 266 37.92 12.98 50.14
C LYS A 266 38.06 11.54 50.64
N ILE A 267 39.26 11.17 51.05
CA ILE A 267 39.52 10.01 51.92
C ILE A 267 39.24 10.43 53.36
#